data_AF-A0A355AWA1-F1
#
_entry.id   AF-A0A355AWA1-F1
#
_cell.length_a   1.000
_cell.length_b   1.000
_cell.length_c   1.000
_cell.angle_alpha   90.00
_cell.angle_beta   90.00
_cell.angle_gamma   90.00
#
_symmetry.space_group_name_H-M   'P 1'
#
loop_
_entity.id
_entity.type
_entity.pdbx_description
1 polymer ?
#
loop_
_entity_poly.entity_id
_entity_poly.type
_entity_poly.pdbx_seq_one_letter_code
_entity_poly.pdbx_strand_id
1 'polypeptide(L)'
;KGVVCHLKGYDDRAQARELVDVDIAVAADRFSKLESGEYYWYQLEGLEVVNLSGESLGKVDRLLETGANDVLVLKGEQERLVPYTPGVVAEVDLNRGRIQVDWEKDY
;
A
#
# COMPACT_ATOMS: atom_id res chain seq x y z
N LYS A 1 -15.75 -15.45 -4.59
CA LYS A 1 -15.43 -15.45 -6.03
C LYS A 1 -13.92 -15.55 -6.14
N GLY A 2 -13.40 -16.45 -6.98
CA GLY A 2 -11.95 -16.62 -7.18
C GLY A 2 -11.55 -16.29 -8.61
N VAL A 3 -10.25 -16.09 -8.84
CA VAL A 3 -9.65 -16.00 -10.16
C VAL A 3 -9.04 -17.35 -10.50
N VAL A 4 -9.25 -17.83 -11.72
CA VAL A 4 -8.60 -19.04 -12.25
C VAL A 4 -7.75 -18.61 -13.42
N CYS A 5 -6.47 -19.00 -13.41
CA CYS A 5 -5.53 -18.74 -14.49
C CYS A 5 -4.87 -20.04 -14.97
N HIS A 6 -4.42 -20.05 -16.22
CA HIS A 6 -3.58 -21.09 -16.78
C HIS A 6 -2.17 -20.55 -16.93
N LEU A 7 -1.19 -21.26 -16.36
CA LEU A 7 0.22 -20.91 -16.44
C LEU A 7 0.86 -21.74 -17.55
N LYS A 8 1.52 -21.06 -18.48
CA LYS A 8 2.18 -21.70 -19.63
C LYS A 8 3.18 -22.75 -19.15
N GLY A 9 3.03 -24.00 -19.63
CA GLY A 9 3.90 -25.12 -19.27
C GLY A 9 3.39 -25.98 -18.10
N TYR A 10 2.25 -25.61 -17.50
CA TYR A 10 1.53 -26.37 -16.48
C TYR A 10 0.17 -26.78 -17.05
N ASP A 11 0.17 -27.84 -17.85
CA ASP A 11 -0.96 -28.23 -18.70
C ASP A 11 -1.73 -29.44 -18.14
N ASP A 12 -1.28 -30.00 -17.02
CA ASP A 12 -1.97 -31.07 -16.32
C ASP A 12 -2.12 -30.84 -14.81
N ARG A 13 -2.94 -31.69 -14.20
CA ARG A 13 -3.27 -31.62 -12.77
C ARG A 13 -2.08 -31.89 -11.85
N ALA A 14 -1.16 -32.75 -12.24
CA ALA A 14 0.00 -33.07 -11.42
C ALA A 14 0.94 -31.85 -11.35
N GLN A 15 1.20 -31.22 -12.49
CA GLN A 15 2.00 -30.00 -12.58
C GLN A 15 1.33 -28.86 -11.80
N ALA A 16 0.04 -28.61 -11.99
CA ALA A 16 -0.66 -27.54 -11.29
C ALA A 16 -0.63 -27.69 -9.76
N ARG A 17 -0.57 -28.92 -9.24
CA ARG A 17 -0.46 -29.19 -7.80
C ARG A 17 0.87 -28.74 -7.21
N GLU A 18 1.94 -28.69 -8.00
CA GLU A 18 3.25 -28.21 -7.55
C GLU A 18 3.24 -26.72 -7.21
N LEU A 19 2.24 -25.97 -7.69
CA LEU A 19 2.09 -24.54 -7.49
C LEU A 19 1.13 -24.19 -6.35
N VAL A 20 0.66 -25.19 -5.59
CA VAL A 20 -0.18 -24.96 -4.42
C VAL A 20 0.68 -24.34 -3.31
N ASP A 21 0.12 -23.33 -2.63
CA ASP A 21 0.76 -22.58 -1.55
C ASP A 21 2.06 -21.83 -1.95
N VAL A 22 2.23 -21.56 -3.25
CA VAL A 22 3.33 -20.74 -3.77
C VAL A 22 2.88 -19.29 -3.96
N ASP A 23 3.70 -18.36 -3.50
CA ASP A 23 3.46 -16.92 -3.68
C ASP A 23 3.63 -16.49 -5.15
N ILE A 24 2.71 -15.66 -5.62
CA ILE A 24 2.80 -15.03 -6.95
C ILE A 24 3.39 -13.63 -6.77
N ALA A 25 4.56 -13.40 -7.36
CA ALA A 25 5.25 -12.12 -7.31
C ALA A 25 5.67 -11.65 -8.70
N VAL A 26 5.83 -10.34 -8.85
CA VAL A 26 6.45 -9.70 -10.02
C VAL A 26 7.62 -8.85 -9.54
N ALA A 27 8.68 -8.76 -10.35
CA ALA A 27 9.79 -7.89 -10.03
C ALA A 27 9.35 -6.41 -10.04
N ALA A 28 9.89 -5.62 -9.12
CA ALA A 28 9.49 -4.22 -8.92
C ALA A 28 9.71 -3.35 -10.17
N ASP A 29 10.70 -3.69 -11.00
CA ASP A 29 11.05 -3.01 -12.25
C ASP A 29 10.07 -3.30 -13.40
N ARG A 30 9.18 -4.29 -13.25
CA ARG A 30 8.14 -4.61 -14.24
C ARG A 30 6.86 -3.79 -14.07
N PHE A 31 6.74 -3.07 -12.96
CA PHE A 31 5.63 -2.14 -12.80
C PHE A 31 5.81 -0.94 -13.74
N SER A 32 4.70 -0.50 -14.34
CA SER A 32 4.68 0.72 -15.13
C SER A 32 5.12 1.90 -14.27
N LYS A 33 5.83 2.86 -14.86
CA LYS A 33 6.04 4.14 -14.19
C LYS A 33 4.67 4.79 -14.01
N LEU A 34 4.32 5.06 -12.76
CA LEU A 34 3.11 5.77 -12.40
C LEU A 34 3.26 7.26 -12.70
N GLU A 35 2.13 7.97 -12.82
CA GLU A 35 2.16 9.41 -12.92
C GLU A 35 2.65 10.03 -11.60
N SER A 36 3.06 11.30 -11.64
CA SER A 36 3.52 12.00 -10.44
C SER A 36 2.37 12.09 -9.42
N GLY A 37 2.58 11.55 -8.23
CA GLY A 37 1.56 11.53 -7.16
C GLY A 37 0.77 10.22 -7.06
N GLU A 38 0.99 9.28 -7.99
CA GLU A 38 0.45 7.93 -7.92
C GLU A 38 1.49 6.96 -7.34
N TYR A 39 1.04 6.07 -6.45
CA TYR A 39 1.90 5.10 -5.77
C TYR A 39 1.22 3.75 -5.70
N TYR A 40 2.00 2.68 -5.79
CA TYR A 40 1.50 1.36 -5.44
C TYR A 40 1.40 1.23 -3.93
N TRP A 41 0.35 0.57 -3.45
CA TRP A 41 0.10 0.38 -2.02
C TRP A 41 1.29 -0.24 -1.27
N TYR A 42 1.95 -1.24 -1.88
CA TYR A 42 3.12 -1.88 -1.28
C TYR A 42 4.31 -0.91 -1.07
N GLN A 43 4.35 0.22 -1.79
CA GLN A 43 5.38 1.24 -1.62
C GLN A 43 5.08 2.17 -0.44
N LEU A 44 3.82 2.26 -0.04
CA LEU A 44 3.35 3.10 1.06
C LEU A 44 3.36 2.36 2.40
N GLU A 45 3.20 1.03 2.38
CA GLU A 45 3.28 0.19 3.57
C GLU A 45 4.65 0.33 4.25
N GLY A 46 4.64 0.52 5.58
CA GLY A 46 5.82 0.72 6.40
C GLY A 46 6.38 2.14 6.46
N LEU A 47 5.89 3.07 5.63
CA LEU A 47 6.34 4.47 5.66
C LEU A 47 5.93 5.17 6.96
N GLU A 48 6.78 6.06 7.46
CA GLU A 48 6.46 6.93 8.59
C GLU A 48 5.48 8.02 8.16
N VAL A 49 4.40 8.22 8.91
CA VAL A 49 3.44 9.29 8.65
C VAL A 49 3.60 10.39 9.68
N VAL A 50 3.77 11.63 9.21
CA VAL A 50 3.91 12.82 10.05
C VAL A 50 2.88 13.88 9.69
N ASN A 51 2.47 14.68 10.66
CA ASN A 51 1.60 15.84 10.39
C ASN A 51 2.41 17.05 9.85
N LEU A 52 1.72 18.15 9.52
CA LEU A 52 2.35 19.40 9.06
C LEU A 52 3.29 20.04 10.10
N SER A 53 3.10 19.74 11.38
CA SER A 53 3.96 20.16 12.49
C SER A 53 5.19 19.27 12.66
N GLY A 54 5.31 18.19 11.88
CA GLY A 54 6.40 17.22 11.94
C GLY A 54 6.26 16.14 13.04
N GLU A 55 5.11 16.06 13.69
CA GLU A 55 4.82 15.06 14.71
C GLU A 55 4.49 13.72 14.09
N SER A 56 5.07 12.63 14.63
CA SER A 56 4.84 11.28 14.14
C SER A 56 3.45 10.78 14.54
N LEU A 57 2.67 10.37 13.54
CA LEU A 57 1.34 9.77 13.69
C LEU A 57 1.41 8.24 13.72
N GLY A 58 2.54 7.65 13.31
CA GLY A 58 2.78 6.21 13.26
C GLY A 58 3.37 5.78 11.92
N LYS A 59 3.24 4.49 11.61
CA LYS A 59 3.62 3.93 10.32
C LYS A 59 2.43 3.32 9.61
N VAL A 60 2.43 3.34 8.28
CA VAL A 60 1.40 2.66 7.48
C VAL A 60 1.48 1.15 7.72
N ASP A 61 0.43 0.56 8.27
CA ASP A 61 0.28 -0.90 8.44
C ASP A 61 -0.30 -1.54 7.18
N ARG A 62 -1.35 -0.92 6.64
CA ARG A 62 -2.07 -1.35 5.43
C ARG A 62 -2.94 -0.22 4.87
N LEU A 63 -3.46 -0.43 3.67
CA LEU A 63 -4.49 0.40 3.09
C LEU A 63 -5.86 -0.31 3.10
N LEU A 64 -6.92 0.48 3.24
CA LEU A 64 -8.31 0.01 3.17
C LEU A 64 -9.02 0.67 1.99
N GLU A 65 -9.53 -0.14 1.07
CA GLU A 65 -10.44 0.32 0.02
C GLU A 65 -11.84 0.54 0.64
N THR A 66 -12.28 1.79 0.74
CA THR A 66 -13.63 2.11 1.28
C THR A 66 -14.67 2.33 0.19
N GLY A 67 -14.29 2.17 -1.08
CA GLY A 67 -15.13 2.40 -2.26
C GLY A 67 -15.26 3.86 -2.70
N ALA A 68 -15.00 4.82 -1.80
CA ALA A 68 -14.93 6.26 -2.15
C ALA A 68 -13.47 6.73 -2.26
N ASN A 69 -12.71 6.59 -1.17
CA ASN A 69 -11.28 6.89 -1.13
C ASN A 69 -10.54 5.76 -0.40
N ASP A 70 -9.28 5.55 -0.73
CA ASP A 70 -8.44 4.67 0.06
C ASP A 70 -8.13 5.31 1.41
N VAL A 71 -7.94 4.48 2.44
CA VAL A 71 -7.65 4.94 3.80
C VAL A 71 -6.35 4.27 4.27
N LEU A 72 -5.39 5.08 4.71
CA LEU A 72 -4.19 4.62 5.39
C LEU A 72 -4.55 4.18 6.81
N VAL A 73 -4.26 2.93 7.15
CA VAL A 73 -4.32 2.44 8.53
C VAL A 73 -2.93 2.61 9.13
N LEU A 74 -2.83 3.50 10.12
CA LEU A 74 -1.57 3.77 10.80
C LEU A 74 -1.47 2.99 12.10
N LYS A 75 -0.31 2.40 12.35
CA LYS A 75 0.06 1.77 13.61
C LYS A 75 1.04 2.65 14.37
N GLY A 76 0.66 3.03 15.58
CA GLY A 76 1.44 3.88 16.48
C GLY A 76 0.98 3.71 17.92
N GLU A 77 0.98 4.80 18.69
CA GLU A 77 0.40 4.81 20.05
C GLU A 77 -1.10 4.45 20.04
N GLN A 78 -1.80 4.88 18.99
CA GLN A 78 -3.19 4.51 18.69
C GLN A 78 -3.30 4.21 17.20
N GLU A 79 -4.24 3.32 16.85
CA GLU A 79 -4.60 3.08 15.45
C GLU A 79 -5.32 4.31 14.90
N ARG A 80 -4.91 4.77 13.71
CA ARG A 80 -5.54 5.92 13.04
C ARG A 80 -5.91 5.57 11.60
N LEU A 81 -7.01 6.15 11.16
CA LEU A 81 -7.53 6.02 9.80
C LEU A 81 -7.41 7.37 9.10
N VAL A 82 -6.45 7.49 8.20
CA VAL A 82 -6.16 8.74 7.48
C VAL A 82 -6.60 8.59 6.02
N PRO A 83 -7.55 9.40 5.53
CA PRO A 83 -7.97 9.35 4.13
C PRO A 83 -6.82 9.66 3.18
N TYR A 84 -6.57 8.78 2.21
CA TYR A 84 -5.60 9.00 1.15
C TYR A 84 -6.23 9.86 0.05
N THR A 85 -6.20 11.18 0.24
CA THR A 85 -6.78 12.16 -0.70
C THR A 85 -5.84 13.35 -0.90
N PRO A 86 -5.90 14.08 -2.03
CA PRO A 86 -5.05 15.24 -2.27
C PRO A 86 -5.21 16.39 -1.26
N GLY A 87 -6.31 16.43 -0.50
CA GLY A 87 -6.52 17.43 0.55
C GLY A 87 -5.92 17.05 1.91
N VAL A 88 -5.61 15.77 2.11
CA VAL A 88 -5.06 15.25 3.38
C VAL A 88 -3.59 14.86 3.22
N VAL A 89 -3.21 14.26 2.10
CA VAL A 89 -1.83 13.85 1.83
C VAL A 89 -1.11 14.99 1.13
N ALA A 90 -0.18 15.64 1.83
CA ALA A 90 0.57 16.77 1.32
C ALA A 90 1.79 16.32 0.49
N GLU A 91 2.52 15.31 0.97
CA GLU A 91 3.73 14.81 0.29
C GLU A 91 3.96 13.32 0.60
N VAL A 92 4.48 12.59 -0.38
CA VAL A 92 4.99 11.22 -0.22
C VAL A 92 6.43 11.21 -0.70
N ASP A 93 7.38 10.95 0.21
CA ASP A 93 8.80 10.83 -0.07
C ASP A 93 9.24 9.38 0.17
N LEU A 94 9.27 8.60 -0.90
CA LEU A 94 9.74 7.21 -0.85
C LEU A 94 11.23 7.08 -0.52
N ASN A 95 12.05 8.10 -0.82
CA ASN A 95 13.49 8.05 -0.54
C ASN A 95 13.76 8.23 0.95
N ARG A 96 13.01 9.13 1.60
CA ARG A 96 13.06 9.33 3.06
C ARG A 96 12.20 8.33 3.82
N GLY A 97 11.33 7.61 3.14
CA GLY A 97 10.40 6.66 3.72
C GLY A 97 9.31 7.34 4.55
N ARG A 98 8.79 8.48 4.10
CA ARG A 98 7.89 9.35 4.85
C ARG A 98 6.69 9.82 4.03
N ILE A 99 5.53 9.93 4.68
CA ILE A 99 4.33 10.60 4.17
C ILE A 99 4.02 11.79 5.09
N GLN A 100 3.83 12.97 4.53
CA GLN A 100 3.36 14.15 5.25
C GLN A 100 1.87 14.36 5.00
N VAL A 101 1.10 14.50 6.08
CA VAL A 101 -0.36 14.68 6.02
C VAL A 101 -0.81 15.92 6.78
N ASP A 102 -1.90 16.52 6.33
CA ASP A 102 -2.68 17.50 7.08
C ASP A 102 -3.70 16.75 7.97
N TRP A 103 -3.21 16.26 9.10
CA TRP A 103 -4.00 15.48 10.06
C TRP A 103 -3.52 15.73 11.48
N GLU A 104 -4.44 16.06 12.38
CA GLU A 104 -4.14 16.31 13.78
C GLU A 104 -3.97 14.99 14.56
N LYS A 105 -3.11 14.98 15.59
CA LYS A 105 -2.82 13.78 16.38
C LYS A 105 -4.05 13.29 17.18
N ASP A 106 -4.91 14.23 17.54
CA ASP A 106 -6.07 14.07 18.42
C ASP A 106 -7.38 13.73 17.69
N TYR A 107 -7.35 13.63 16.35
CA TYR A 107 -8.51 13.29 15.52
C TYR A 107 -8.91 11.82 15.62
#